data_AF-A0A1F7FI97-F1
#
_entry.id   AF-A0A1F7FI97-F1
#
_cell.length_a   1.000
_cell.length_b   1.000
_cell.length_c   1.000
_cell.angle_alpha   90.00
_cell.angle_beta   90.00
_cell.angle_gamma   90.00
#
_symmetry.space_group_name_H-M   'P 1'
#
loop_
_entity.id
_entity.type
_entity.pdbx_description
1 polymer ?
#
loop_
_entity_poly.entity_id
_entity_poly.type
_entity_poly.pdbx_seq_one_letter_code
_entity_poly.pdbx_strand_id
1 'polypeptide(L)'
;MEKELRTLLARLTSAYETMKKISDWRALRSLKDIDAINAIVARRGEVLAEIQLLAAQLPQDKETLPASLVSQYEKLRLLVEEIAAEDRNFMDQVRKRMREIQEELTAQYFMKKHVLSSYRKQQYAFSA
;
A
#
# COMPACT_ATOMS: atom_id res chain seq x y z
N MET A 1 13.27 -13.32 30.79
CA MET A 1 13.98 -13.06 29.52
C MET A 1 13.54 -13.96 28.36
N GLU A 2 13.88 -15.26 28.29
CA GLU A 2 13.56 -16.07 27.09
C GLU A 2 12.05 -16.21 26.80
N LYS A 3 11.25 -16.42 27.85
CA LYS A 3 9.78 -16.50 27.75
C LYS A 3 9.13 -15.18 27.29
N GLU A 4 9.70 -14.04 27.71
CA GLU A 4 9.23 -12.70 27.32
C GLU A 4 9.57 -12.41 25.86
N LEU A 5 10.80 -12.72 25.43
CA LEU A 5 11.23 -12.61 24.04
C LEU A 5 10.37 -13.45 23.10
N ARG A 6 10.07 -14.70 23.48
CA ARG A 6 9.18 -15.57 22.70
C ARG A 6 7.77 -15.00 22.56
N THR A 7 7.27 -14.38 23.63
CA THR A 7 5.94 -13.75 23.64
C THR A 7 5.93 -12.49 22.77
N LEU A 8 6.98 -11.66 22.84
CA LEU A 8 7.14 -10.47 22.00
C LEU A 8 7.25 -10.84 20.51
N LEU A 9 8.05 -11.84 20.16
CA LEU A 9 8.18 -12.33 18.79
C LEU A 9 6.85 -12.88 18.26
N ALA A 10 6.12 -13.66 19.06
CA ALA A 10 4.80 -14.16 18.65
C ALA A 10 3.80 -13.01 18.39
N ARG A 11 3.80 -11.97 19.24
CA ARG A 11 2.97 -10.78 19.06
C ARG A 11 3.36 -10.00 17.80
N LEU A 12 4.66 -9.83 17.55
CA LEU A 12 5.17 -9.22 16.32
C LEU A 12 4.74 -10.00 15.08
N THR A 13 4.94 -11.32 15.06
CA THR A 13 4.50 -12.17 13.95
C THR A 13 3.01 -12.01 13.70
N SER A 14 2.18 -12.03 14.75
CA SER A 14 0.73 -11.84 14.63
C SER A 14 0.34 -10.46 14.08
N ALA A 15 1.03 -9.39 14.50
CA ALA A 15 0.81 -8.05 13.98
C ALA A 15 1.16 -7.97 12.49
N TYR A 16 2.29 -8.54 12.08
CA TYR A 16 2.64 -8.57 10.65
C TYR A 16 1.73 -9.49 9.83
N GLU A 17 1.26 -10.62 10.35
CA GLU A 17 0.24 -11.45 9.69
C GLU A 17 -1.07 -10.67 9.50
N THR A 18 -1.45 -9.86 10.48
CA THR A 18 -2.61 -8.96 10.39
C THR A 18 -2.37 -7.90 9.31
N MET A 19 -1.18 -7.30 9.26
CA MET A 19 -0.79 -6.38 8.20
C MET A 19 -0.92 -7.05 6.83
N LYS A 20 -0.41 -8.28 6.66
CA LYS A 20 -0.53 -9.04 5.41
C LYS A 20 -1.99 -9.26 5.00
N LYS A 21 -2.87 -9.63 5.92
CA LYS A 21 -4.31 -9.80 5.64
C LYS A 21 -5.01 -8.51 5.24
N ILE A 22 -4.69 -7.40 5.89
CA ILE A 22 -5.22 -6.07 5.52
C ILE A 22 -4.70 -5.65 4.14
N SER A 23 -3.48 -6.09 3.82
CA SER A 23 -2.77 -5.80 2.58
C SER A 23 -3.15 -6.73 1.43
N ASP A 24 -4.29 -7.44 1.52
CA ASP A 24 -4.84 -8.16 0.38
C ASP A 24 -5.42 -7.18 -0.65
N TRP A 25 -4.53 -6.41 -1.27
CA TRP A 25 -4.80 -5.46 -2.33
C TRP A 25 -5.44 -6.12 -3.55
N ARG A 26 -5.41 -7.47 -3.65
CA ARG A 26 -6.12 -8.22 -4.70
C ARG A 26 -7.64 -8.09 -4.56
N ALA A 27 -8.15 -7.82 -3.35
CA ALA A 27 -9.56 -7.51 -3.13
C ALA A 27 -9.95 -6.16 -3.76
N LEU A 28 -9.04 -5.19 -3.79
CA LEU A 28 -9.18 -3.93 -4.51
C LEU A 28 -8.88 -4.16 -6.00
N ARG A 29 -9.79 -4.86 -6.69
CA ARG A 29 -9.72 -5.11 -8.14
C ARG A 29 -9.61 -3.85 -9.00
N SER A 30 -9.90 -2.67 -8.44
CA SER A 30 -9.65 -1.38 -9.09
C SER A 30 -9.38 -0.28 -8.07
N LEU A 31 -8.39 0.58 -8.36
CA LEU A 31 -8.07 1.78 -7.58
C LEU A 31 -9.11 2.92 -7.73
N LYS A 32 -10.35 2.59 -8.07
CA LYS A 32 -11.42 3.56 -8.32
C LYS A 32 -12.13 4.01 -7.05
N ASP A 33 -12.13 3.18 -6.02
CA ASP A 33 -12.75 3.47 -4.73
C ASP A 33 -11.69 4.03 -3.77
N ILE A 34 -11.57 5.36 -3.76
CA ILE A 34 -10.59 6.08 -2.93
C ILE A 34 -10.90 5.90 -1.44
N ASP A 35 -12.17 5.78 -1.05
CA ASP A 35 -12.57 5.63 0.34
C ASP A 35 -12.17 4.26 0.88
N ALA A 36 -12.34 3.20 0.09
CA ALA A 36 -11.85 1.87 0.43
C ALA A 36 -10.32 1.82 0.56
N ILE A 37 -9.60 2.52 -0.33
CA ILE A 37 -8.13 2.64 -0.24
C ILE A 37 -7.73 3.36 1.05
N ASN A 38 -8.38 4.49 1.36
CA ASN A 38 -8.09 5.26 2.57
C ASN A 38 -8.35 4.45 3.84
N ALA A 39 -9.43 3.66 3.89
CA ALA A 39 -9.74 2.79 5.01
C ALA A 39 -8.65 1.72 5.23
N ILE A 40 -8.14 1.12 4.16
CA ILE A 40 -7.05 0.12 4.24
C ILE A 40 -5.75 0.78 4.70
N VAL A 41 -5.40 1.95 4.16
CA VAL A 41 -4.20 2.70 4.56
C VAL A 41 -4.27 3.11 6.03
N ALA A 42 -5.40 3.62 6.50
CA ALA A 42 -5.61 3.99 7.89
C ALA A 42 -5.40 2.79 8.82
N ARG A 43 -6.06 1.66 8.52
CA ARG A 43 -5.92 0.43 9.31
C ARG A 43 -4.51 -0.14 9.30
N ARG A 44 -3.78 -0.02 8.18
CA ARG A 44 -2.35 -0.36 8.12
C ARG A 44 -1.50 0.55 9.00
N GLY A 45 -1.82 1.84 9.07
CA GLY A 45 -1.14 2.80 9.94
C GLY A 45 -1.23 2.40 11.42
N GLU A 46 -2.41 1.95 11.87
CA GLU A 46 -2.62 1.45 13.23
C GLU A 46 -1.74 0.23 13.54
N VAL A 47 -1.73 -0.75 12.64
CA VAL A 47 -0.92 -1.97 12.81
C VAL A 47 0.57 -1.66 12.73
N LEU A 48 0.99 -0.71 11.88
CA LEU A 48 2.39 -0.28 11.81
C LEU A 48 2.85 0.37 13.13
N ALA A 49 2.00 1.20 13.74
CA ALA A 49 2.29 1.79 15.03
C ALA A 49 2.43 0.71 16.12
N GLU A 50 1.57 -0.31 16.12
CA GLU A 50 1.70 -1.47 17.02
C GLU A 50 3.03 -2.21 16.80
N ILE A 51 3.39 -2.48 15.55
CA ILE A 51 4.67 -3.13 15.19
C ILE A 51 5.86 -2.31 15.69
N GLN A 52 5.84 -0.98 15.51
CA GLN A 52 6.92 -0.10 15.98
C GLN A 52 7.05 -0.14 17.51
N LEU A 53 5.94 -0.12 18.24
CA LEU A 53 5.93 -0.23 19.69
C LEU A 53 6.47 -1.58 20.18
N LEU A 54 6.10 -2.67 19.52
CA LEU A 54 6.58 -4.01 19.84
C LEU A 54 8.06 -4.19 19.47
N ALA A 55 8.50 -3.64 18.33
CA ALA A 55 9.89 -3.70 17.88
C ALA A 55 10.82 -2.88 18.78
N ALA A 56 10.35 -1.75 19.32
CA ALA A 56 11.10 -0.95 20.29
C ALA A 56 11.36 -1.69 21.62
N GLN A 57 10.56 -2.73 21.93
CA GLN A 57 10.74 -3.58 23.11
C GLN A 57 11.74 -4.73 22.86
N LEU A 58 12.19 -4.93 21.62
CA LEU A 58 13.23 -5.91 21.33
C LEU A 58 14.61 -5.35 21.74
N PRO A 59 15.49 -6.17 22.34
CA PRO A 59 16.87 -5.78 22.57
C PRO A 59 17.54 -5.42 21.24
N GLN A 60 18.29 -4.31 21.21
CA GLN A 60 18.99 -3.87 20.00
C GLN A 60 20.20 -4.74 19.63
N ASP A 61 20.75 -5.48 20.60
CA ASP A 61 21.83 -6.43 20.37
C ASP A 61 21.30 -7.75 19.81
N LYS A 62 21.55 -7.96 18.51
CA LYS A 62 21.18 -9.16 17.77
C LYS A 62 22.02 -10.39 18.13
N GLU A 63 23.13 -10.22 18.84
CA GLU A 63 24.11 -11.28 19.12
C GLU A 63 23.71 -12.27 20.24
N THR A 64 22.57 -12.05 20.90
CA THR A 64 22.07 -12.95 21.97
C THR A 64 20.66 -13.48 21.71
N LEU A 65 20.29 -13.69 20.43
CA LEU A 65 19.09 -14.49 20.14
C LEU A 65 19.37 -15.97 20.47
N PRO A 66 18.61 -16.58 21.40
CA PRO A 66 18.70 -18.02 21.66
C PRO A 66 18.45 -18.81 20.38
N ALA A 67 19.20 -19.90 20.16
CA ALA A 67 19.02 -20.78 19.00
C ALA A 67 17.55 -21.28 18.85
N SER A 68 16.83 -21.39 19.97
CA SER A 68 15.40 -21.75 20.03
C SER A 68 14.45 -20.74 19.35
N LEU A 69 14.89 -19.50 19.14
CA LEU A 69 14.09 -18.41 18.56
C LEU A 69 14.47 -18.06 17.11
N VAL A 70 15.57 -18.63 16.59
CA VAL A 70 16.07 -18.37 15.22
C VAL A 70 14.99 -18.67 14.17
N SER A 71 14.31 -19.81 14.28
CA SER A 71 13.24 -20.17 13.33
C SER A 71 12.05 -19.19 13.37
N GLN A 72 11.70 -18.64 14.53
CA GLN A 72 10.64 -17.63 14.63
C GLN A 72 11.06 -16.31 13.98
N TYR A 73 12.33 -15.94 14.15
CA TYR A 73 12.89 -14.76 13.51
C TYR A 73 12.97 -14.89 11.99
N GLU A 74 13.35 -16.06 11.47
CA GLU A 74 13.33 -16.35 10.03
C GLU A 74 11.92 -16.23 9.44
N LYS A 75 10.91 -16.80 10.12
CA LYS A 75 9.51 -16.65 9.69
C LYS A 75 9.08 -15.18 9.67
N LEU A 76 9.41 -14.43 10.71
CA LEU A 76 9.12 -13.00 10.78
C LEU A 76 9.80 -12.26 9.62
N ARG A 77 11.07 -12.54 9.36
CA ARG A 77 11.84 -11.94 8.26
C ARG A 77 11.20 -12.22 6.90
N LEU A 78 10.88 -13.48 6.60
CA LEU A 78 10.23 -13.87 5.35
C LEU A 78 8.90 -13.13 5.17
N LEU A 79 8.12 -13.03 6.24
CA LEU A 79 6.83 -12.37 6.21
C LEU A 79 6.96 -10.85 5.97
N VAL A 80 8.00 -10.21 6.52
CA VAL A 80 8.34 -8.82 6.20
C VAL A 80 8.74 -8.65 4.73
N GLU A 81 9.57 -9.55 4.21
CA GLU A 81 10.01 -9.53 2.80
C GLU A 81 8.82 -9.69 1.84
N GLU A 82 7.86 -10.56 2.16
CA GLU A 82 6.61 -10.74 1.41
C GLU A 82 5.76 -9.47 1.40
N ILE A 83 5.51 -8.86 2.56
CA ILE A 83 4.74 -7.60 2.65
C ILE A 83 5.43 -6.50 1.84
N ALA A 84 6.76 -6.38 1.92
CA ALA A 84 7.51 -5.38 1.16
C ALA A 84 7.46 -5.62 -0.36
N ALA A 85 7.29 -6.87 -0.82
CA ALA A 85 7.09 -7.19 -2.22
C ALA A 85 5.66 -6.81 -2.68
N GLU A 86 4.65 -7.11 -1.87
CA GLU A 86 3.26 -6.73 -2.14
C GLU A 86 3.09 -5.20 -2.19
N ASP A 87 3.73 -4.47 -1.28
CA ASP A 87 3.71 -3.01 -1.24
C ASP A 87 4.32 -2.38 -2.50
N ARG A 88 5.44 -2.93 -2.98
CA ARG A 88 6.04 -2.48 -4.25
C ARG A 88 5.09 -2.67 -5.42
N ASN A 89 4.47 -3.85 -5.52
CA ASN A 89 3.49 -4.14 -6.57
C ASN A 89 2.29 -3.18 -6.51
N PHE A 90 1.78 -2.92 -5.31
CA PHE A 90 0.68 -1.96 -5.11
C PHE A 90 1.08 -0.55 -5.56
N MET A 91 2.24 -0.05 -5.14
CA MET A 91 2.72 1.27 -5.54
C MET A 91 2.90 1.41 -7.05
N ASP A 92 3.31 0.35 -7.75
CA ASP A 92 3.38 0.36 -9.20
C ASP A 92 2.01 0.42 -9.87
N GLN A 93 1.00 -0.24 -9.31
CA GLN A 93 -0.39 -0.09 -9.77
C GLN A 93 -0.93 1.33 -9.54
N VAL A 94 -0.63 1.93 -8.39
CA VAL A 94 -0.99 3.33 -8.09
C VAL A 94 -0.37 4.27 -9.11
N ARG A 95 0.94 4.16 -9.37
CA ARG A 95 1.64 4.96 -10.39
C ARG A 95 1.04 4.75 -11.79
N LYS A 96 0.65 3.53 -12.14
CA LYS A 96 -0.02 3.26 -13.42
C LYS A 96 -1.35 3.99 -13.50
N ARG A 97 -2.20 3.91 -12.46
CA ARG A 97 -3.50 4.59 -12.47
C ARG A 97 -3.36 6.12 -12.50
N MET A 98 -2.37 6.68 -11.81
CA MET A 98 -2.07 8.11 -11.88
C MET A 98 -1.74 8.56 -13.31
N ARG A 99 -0.96 7.77 -14.06
CA ARG A 99 -0.67 8.05 -15.48
C ARG A 99 -1.95 7.99 -16.33
N GLU A 100 -2.77 6.96 -16.17
CA GLU A 100 -4.05 6.85 -16.89
C GLU A 100 -4.97 8.06 -16.62
N ILE A 101 -5.10 8.49 -15.36
CA ILE A 101 -5.89 9.68 -15.00
C ILE A 101 -5.33 10.93 -15.66
N GLN A 102 -4.00 11.08 -15.70
CA GLN A 102 -3.36 12.22 -16.34
C GLN A 102 -3.61 12.24 -17.86
N GLU A 103 -3.57 11.08 -18.52
CA GLU A 103 -3.90 10.92 -19.93
C GLU A 103 -5.39 11.22 -20.19
N GLU A 104 -6.30 10.71 -19.37
CA GLU A 104 -7.75 11.00 -19.41
C GLU A 104 -8.02 12.51 -19.29
N LEU A 105 -7.39 13.19 -18.32
CA LEU A 105 -7.52 14.64 -18.11
C LEU A 105 -6.97 15.44 -19.30
N THR A 106 -5.83 15.01 -19.85
CA THR A 106 -5.21 15.67 -21.01
C THR A 106 -6.10 15.52 -22.26
N ALA A 107 -6.67 14.34 -22.49
CA ALA A 107 -7.60 14.09 -23.58
C ALA A 107 -8.88 14.94 -23.44
N GLN A 108 -9.44 15.03 -22.23
CA GLN A 108 -10.60 15.87 -21.96
C GLN A 108 -10.30 17.37 -22.17
N TYR A 109 -9.14 17.85 -21.72
CA TYR A 109 -8.70 19.23 -21.94
C TYR A 109 -8.56 19.53 -23.42
N PHE A 110 -7.93 18.63 -24.18
CA PHE A 110 -7.77 18.77 -25.63
C PHE A 110 -9.12 18.80 -26.35
N MET A 111 -10.04 17.86 -26.04
CA MET A 111 -11.39 17.86 -26.60
C MET A 111 -12.15 19.17 -26.29
N LYS A 112 -12.14 19.62 -25.03
CA LYS A 112 -12.86 20.83 -24.62
C LYS A 112 -12.32 22.08 -25.29
N LYS A 113 -10.99 22.20 -25.43
CA LYS A 113 -10.35 23.41 -25.95
C LYS A 113 -10.31 23.46 -27.47
N HIS A 114 -10.00 22.35 -28.13
CA HIS A 114 -9.75 22.34 -29.57
C HIS A 114 -10.94 21.84 -30.38
N VAL A 115 -11.60 20.77 -29.97
CA VAL A 115 -12.68 20.18 -30.77
C VAL A 115 -13.98 20.97 -30.59
N LEU A 116 -14.41 21.22 -29.35
CA LEU A 116 -15.68 21.92 -29.10
C LEU A 116 -15.64 23.41 -29.46
N SER A 117 -14.49 24.09 -29.30
CA SER A 117 -14.39 25.50 -29.69
C SER A 117 -14.34 25.69 -31.21
N SER A 118 -13.64 24.80 -31.93
CA SER A 118 -13.60 24.80 -33.39
C SER A 118 -14.94 24.41 -33.98
N TYR A 119 -15.62 23.42 -33.40
CA TYR A 119 -16.96 23.01 -33.82
C TYR A 119 -17.99 24.13 -33.62
N ARG A 120 -17.96 24.85 -32.48
CA ARG A 120 -18.79 26.05 -32.28
C ARG A 120 -18.50 27.12 -33.33
N LYS A 121 -17.22 27.44 -33.59
CA LYS A 121 -16.84 28.42 -34.62
C LYS A 121 -17.31 28.01 -36.02
N GLN A 122 -17.22 26.73 -36.36
CA GLN A 122 -17.74 26.19 -37.62
C GLN A 122 -19.26 26.29 -37.69
N GLN A 123 -19.99 25.90 -36.64
CA GLN A 123 -21.45 26.07 -36.60
C GLN A 123 -21.87 27.53 -36.84
N TYR A 124 -21.25 28.50 -36.17
CA TYR A 124 -21.55 29.92 -36.38
C TYR A 124 -21.26 30.40 -37.80
N ALA A 125 -20.22 29.87 -38.45
CA ALA A 125 -19.88 30.21 -39.83
C ALA A 125 -20.83 29.61 -40.88
N PHE A 126 -21.53 28.51 -40.55
CA PHE A 126 -22.54 27.89 -41.42
C PHE A 126 -23.98 28.33 -41.11
N SER A 127 -24.22 29.02 -39.99
CA SER A 127 -25.52 29.57 -39.60
C SER A 127 -25.69 31.07 -39.86
N ALA A 128 -24.65 31.74 -40.34
CA ALA A 128 -24.65 33.15 -40.77
C ALA A 128 -24.76 33.21 -42.30
#